data_AF-A0A963SDG8-F1
#
_entry.id   AF-A0A963SDG8-F1
#
_cell.length_a   1.000
_cell.length_b   1.000
_cell.length_c   1.000
_cell.angle_alpha   90.00
_cell.angle_beta   90.00
_cell.angle_gamma   90.00
#
_symmetry.space_group_name_H-M   'P 1'
#
loop_
_entity.id
_entity.type
_entity.pdbx_description
1 polymer ?
#
loop_
_entity_poly.entity_id
_entity_poly.type
_entity_poly.pdbx_seq_one_letter_code
_entity_poly.pdbx_strand_id
1 'polypeptide(L)'
;MPATPVLTSLLIAAMMQVGPNPDPDSITNAIPRSPREASAEPARPQPTVSIVPACPLGEGVEPAEVARIAEQRVQLSSGRDRIGAMQCLAMAEAELGAWDDAAAHFLAARDLAGEMPEWQARIGSQRGHALAEAGRIRDARSAFEAAIADAMLAGDAITAGQIAADQSIIEVSAGDMAA
;
A
#
# COMPACT_ATOMS: atom_id res chain seq x y z
N MET A 1 -22.62 -29.45 -63.93
CA MET A 1 -22.81 -30.53 -62.94
C MET A 1 -21.90 -30.24 -61.75
N PRO A 2 -22.39 -30.34 -60.51
CA PRO A 2 -21.83 -29.68 -59.32
C PRO A 2 -21.02 -30.64 -58.43
N ALA A 3 -19.99 -30.12 -57.74
CA ALA A 3 -19.37 -30.66 -56.53
C ALA A 3 -18.34 -29.62 -56.05
N THR A 4 -18.15 -29.20 -54.80
CA THR A 4 -18.79 -29.37 -53.48
C THR A 4 -18.00 -28.42 -52.56
N PRO A 5 -18.60 -27.64 -51.65
CA PRO A 5 -17.86 -26.81 -50.70
C PRO A 5 -17.56 -27.63 -49.44
N VAL A 6 -16.38 -28.24 -49.34
CA VAL A 6 -16.01 -29.05 -48.15
C VAL A 6 -15.06 -28.31 -47.20
N LEU A 7 -14.47 -27.18 -47.61
CA LEU A 7 -13.43 -26.52 -46.82
C LEU A 7 -13.94 -25.64 -45.67
N THR A 8 -15.22 -25.26 -45.66
CA THR A 8 -15.76 -24.28 -44.68
C THR A 8 -16.20 -24.93 -43.36
N SER A 9 -16.39 -26.26 -43.31
CA SER A 9 -16.97 -26.93 -42.13
C SER A 9 -15.97 -27.28 -41.03
N LEU A 10 -14.66 -27.17 -41.27
CA LEU A 10 -13.63 -27.55 -40.28
C LEU A 10 -13.27 -26.42 -39.29
N LEU A 11 -13.62 -25.16 -39.58
CA LEU A 11 -13.29 -24.02 -38.72
C LEU A 11 -14.27 -23.82 -37.55
N ILE A 12 -15.47 -24.41 -37.59
CA ILE A 12 -16.47 -24.26 -36.51
C ILE A 12 -16.16 -25.20 -35.32
N ALA A 13 -15.51 -26.34 -35.55
CA ALA A 13 -15.26 -27.33 -34.49
C ALA A 13 -14.21 -26.88 -33.46
N ALA A 14 -13.38 -25.87 -33.77
CA ALA A 14 -12.34 -25.38 -32.85
C ALA A 14 -12.88 -24.40 -31.78
N MET A 15 -14.08 -23.83 -31.98
CA MET A 15 -14.67 -22.85 -31.05
C MET A 15 -15.55 -23.48 -29.96
N MET A 16 -15.69 -24.80 -29.94
CA MET A 16 -16.41 -25.53 -28.87
C MET A 16 -15.48 -26.29 -27.90
N GLN A 17 -14.18 -25.96 -27.86
CA GLN A 17 -13.33 -26.39 -26.74
C GLN A 17 -13.44 -25.40 -25.57
N VAL A 18 -14.65 -25.22 -25.04
CA VAL A 18 -14.80 -24.86 -23.63
C VAL A 18 -14.62 -26.17 -22.89
N GLY A 19 -13.39 -26.42 -22.42
CA GLY A 19 -13.11 -27.58 -21.57
C GLY A 19 -14.07 -27.60 -20.37
N PRO A 20 -14.31 -28.78 -19.77
CA PRO A 20 -15.19 -28.89 -18.61
C PRO A 20 -14.81 -27.84 -17.57
N ASN A 21 -15.78 -27.01 -17.19
CA ASN A 21 -15.67 -26.13 -16.04
C ASN A 21 -15.25 -27.00 -14.86
N PRO A 22 -14.07 -26.80 -14.26
CA PRO A 22 -13.67 -27.60 -13.11
C PRO A 22 -14.74 -27.40 -12.04
N ASP A 23 -15.28 -28.51 -11.58
CA ASP A 23 -16.22 -28.51 -10.47
C ASP A 23 -15.54 -27.76 -9.30
N PRO A 24 -16.13 -26.67 -8.77
CA PRO A 24 -15.54 -25.96 -7.63
C PRO A 24 -15.35 -26.89 -6.41
N ASP A 25 -16.05 -28.02 -6.38
CA ASP A 25 -15.91 -29.05 -5.34
C ASP A 25 -14.80 -30.08 -5.65
N SER A 26 -14.19 -30.06 -6.84
CA SER A 26 -13.09 -30.96 -7.21
C SER A 26 -11.73 -30.58 -6.61
N ILE A 27 -11.60 -29.38 -6.02
CA ILE A 27 -10.44 -29.02 -5.22
C ILE A 27 -10.64 -29.57 -3.79
N THR A 28 -10.59 -30.89 -3.65
CA THR A 28 -10.31 -31.52 -2.35
C THR A 28 -8.81 -31.41 -2.04
N ASN A 29 -8.24 -30.22 -2.17
CA ASN A 29 -7.05 -29.85 -1.41
C ASN A 29 -7.55 -29.40 -0.04
N ALA A 30 -7.91 -30.39 0.77
CA ALA A 30 -7.95 -30.25 2.20
C ALA A 30 -6.51 -30.02 2.68
N ILE A 31 -6.00 -28.79 2.48
CA ILE A 31 -5.04 -28.25 3.44
C ILE A 31 -5.75 -28.40 4.78
N PRO A 32 -5.20 -29.16 5.74
CA PRO A 32 -5.79 -29.25 7.06
C PRO A 32 -5.76 -27.84 7.65
N ARG A 33 -6.86 -27.09 7.48
CA ARG A 33 -7.12 -25.95 8.32
C ARG A 33 -7.36 -26.59 9.68
N SER A 34 -6.34 -26.55 10.54
CA SER A 34 -6.54 -26.81 11.96
C SER A 34 -7.82 -26.08 12.37
N PRO A 35 -8.75 -26.72 13.10
CA PRO A 35 -9.92 -26.04 13.61
C PRO A 35 -9.43 -24.73 14.20
N ARG A 36 -9.86 -23.60 13.62
CA ARG A 36 -9.60 -22.29 14.21
C ARG A 36 -10.25 -22.39 15.57
N GLU A 37 -9.44 -22.68 16.59
CA GLU A 37 -9.81 -22.52 17.99
C GLU A 37 -10.53 -21.19 18.02
N ALA A 38 -11.80 -21.24 18.43
CA ALA A 38 -12.70 -20.11 18.43
C ALA A 38 -11.91 -18.90 18.93
N SER A 39 -11.45 -18.08 17.98
CA SER A 39 -10.60 -16.95 18.30
C SER A 39 -11.48 -16.11 19.18
N ALA A 40 -11.09 -15.97 20.44
CA ALA A 40 -11.62 -14.96 21.34
C ALA A 40 -11.86 -13.72 20.47
N GLU A 41 -13.12 -13.27 20.41
CA GLU A 41 -13.51 -12.09 19.65
C GLU A 41 -12.44 -11.03 19.92
N PRO A 42 -11.61 -10.65 18.93
CA PRO A 42 -10.56 -9.69 19.18
C PRO A 42 -11.28 -8.47 19.74
N ALA A 43 -10.84 -8.03 20.92
CA ALA A 43 -11.40 -6.86 21.58
C ALA A 43 -11.57 -5.80 20.51
N ARG A 44 -12.84 -5.49 20.20
CA ARG A 44 -13.21 -4.58 19.13
C ARG A 44 -12.35 -3.34 19.36
N PRO A 45 -11.46 -2.94 18.43
CA PRO A 45 -10.64 -1.77 18.64
C PRO A 45 -11.59 -0.65 19.01
N GLN A 46 -11.43 -0.09 20.22
CA GLN A 46 -12.20 1.10 20.56
C GLN A 46 -11.85 2.10 19.46
N PRO A 47 -12.83 2.67 18.74
CA PRO A 47 -12.53 3.74 17.81
C PRO A 47 -12.03 4.89 18.67
N THR A 48 -10.72 4.98 18.87
CA THR A 48 -10.09 6.22 19.23
C THR A 48 -10.33 7.09 18.02
N VAL A 49 -11.42 7.85 18.05
CA VAL A 49 -11.70 8.89 17.08
C VAL A 49 -10.47 9.79 17.11
N SER A 50 -9.58 9.59 16.15
CA SER A 50 -8.44 10.46 15.96
C SER A 50 -9.04 11.82 15.67
N ILE A 51 -8.90 12.77 16.60
CA ILE A 51 -9.31 14.16 16.40
C ILE A 51 -8.30 14.87 15.46
N VAL A 52 -7.42 14.12 14.81
CA VAL A 52 -6.65 14.62 13.68
C VAL A 52 -7.63 14.72 12.50
N PRO A 53 -7.96 15.93 12.01
CA PRO A 53 -8.84 16.07 10.87
C PRO A 53 -8.28 15.27 9.70
N ALA A 54 -9.13 14.45 9.09
CA ALA A 54 -8.77 13.63 7.94
C ALA A 54 -8.19 14.49 6.81
N CYS A 55 -7.24 13.95 6.07
CA CYS A 55 -6.74 14.58 4.86
C CYS A 55 -7.85 14.49 3.79
N PRO A 56 -8.33 15.61 3.20
CA PRO A 56 -9.43 15.61 2.24
C PRO A 56 -9.04 15.07 0.84
N LEU A 57 -7.92 14.33 0.76
CA LEU A 57 -7.41 13.78 -0.48
C LEU A 57 -8.36 12.68 -0.98
N GLY A 58 -8.71 12.72 -2.27
CA GLY A 58 -9.67 11.79 -2.87
C GLY A 58 -11.15 12.15 -2.69
N GLU A 59 -11.47 13.25 -1.99
CA GLU A 59 -12.85 13.75 -1.83
C GLU A 59 -13.27 14.74 -2.94
N GLY A 60 -12.62 14.68 -4.11
CA GLY A 60 -12.84 15.61 -5.21
C GLY A 60 -12.16 16.98 -5.02
N VAL A 61 -11.24 17.09 -4.04
CA VAL A 61 -10.39 18.26 -3.85
C VAL A 61 -9.08 18.05 -4.62
N GLU A 62 -8.68 19.06 -5.40
CA GLU A 62 -7.43 19.03 -6.16
C GLU A 62 -6.21 18.90 -5.23
N PRO A 63 -5.23 18.01 -5.53
CA PRO A 63 -4.06 17.80 -4.69
C PRO A 63 -3.29 19.08 -4.34
N ALA A 64 -3.17 20.03 -5.29
CA ALA A 64 -2.52 21.32 -5.05
C ALA A 64 -3.22 22.16 -3.96
N GLU A 65 -4.55 22.12 -3.91
CA GLU A 65 -5.31 22.81 -2.86
C GLU A 65 -5.16 22.09 -1.52
N VAL A 66 -5.15 20.75 -1.52
CA VAL A 66 -4.87 19.95 -0.32
C VAL A 66 -3.50 20.28 0.24
N ALA A 67 -2.46 20.33 -0.59
CA ALA A 67 -1.10 20.67 -0.20
C ALA A 67 -1.05 22.07 0.45
N ARG A 68 -1.65 23.09 -0.19
CA ARG A 68 -1.69 24.46 0.34
C ARG A 68 -2.38 24.53 1.72
N ILE A 69 -3.51 23.84 1.89
CA ILE A 69 -4.23 23.79 3.16
C ILE A 69 -3.40 23.05 4.22
N ALA A 70 -2.78 21.93 3.85
CA ALA A 70 -1.97 21.12 4.76
C ALA A 70 -0.72 21.89 5.22
N GLU A 71 -0.03 22.59 4.32
CA GLU A 71 1.11 23.46 4.65
C GLU A 71 0.72 24.53 5.66
N GLN A 72 -0.41 25.22 5.44
CA GLN A 72 -0.92 26.18 6.42
C GLN A 72 -1.20 25.53 7.78
N ARG A 73 -1.77 24.33 7.80
CA ARG A 73 -2.02 23.59 9.04
C ARG A 73 -0.73 23.20 9.74
N VAL A 74 0.32 22.79 9.02
CA VAL A 74 1.63 22.46 9.61
C VAL A 74 2.19 23.63 10.43
N GLN A 75 1.97 24.87 9.97
CA GLN A 75 2.45 26.07 10.66
C GLN A 75 1.62 26.44 11.90
N LEU A 76 0.34 26.05 11.92
CA LEU A 76 -0.62 26.43 12.97
C LEU A 76 -0.85 25.34 14.02
N SER A 77 -0.34 24.13 13.77
CA SER A 77 -0.58 22.94 14.61
C SER A 77 0.66 22.54 15.41
N SER A 78 0.44 21.71 16.43
CA SER A 78 1.50 21.15 17.27
C SER A 78 1.19 19.69 17.64
N GLY A 79 2.18 18.99 18.17
CA GLY A 79 2.04 17.59 18.58
C GLY A 79 1.47 16.70 17.47
N ARG A 80 0.44 15.90 17.82
CA ARG A 80 -0.17 14.91 16.91
C ARG A 80 -0.87 15.54 15.70
N ASP A 81 -1.45 16.72 15.87
CA ASP A 81 -2.11 17.43 14.77
C ASP A 81 -1.09 17.87 13.72
N ARG A 82 0.11 18.27 14.15
CA ARG A 82 1.20 18.61 13.22
C ARG A 82 1.70 17.40 12.45
N ILE A 83 1.78 16.24 13.10
CA ILE A 83 2.13 14.98 12.43
C ILE A 83 1.09 14.64 11.35
N GLY A 84 -0.20 14.77 11.66
CA GLY A 84 -1.28 14.56 10.70
C GLY A 84 -1.27 15.54 9.53
N ALA A 85 -1.03 16.83 9.81
CA ALA A 85 -0.90 17.86 8.79
C ALA A 85 0.29 17.59 7.85
N MET A 86 1.45 17.18 8.39
CA MET A 86 2.62 16.83 7.58
C MET A 86 2.39 15.58 6.74
N GLN A 87 1.73 14.54 7.26
CA GLN A 87 1.34 13.38 6.45
C GLN A 87 0.40 13.77 5.32
N CYS A 88 -0.58 14.65 5.58
CA CYS A 88 -1.50 15.11 4.54
C CYS A 88 -0.79 15.93 3.46
N LEU A 89 0.16 16.79 3.86
CA LEU A 89 1.01 17.53 2.91
C LEU A 89 1.81 16.57 2.03
N ALA A 90 2.49 15.61 2.65
CA ALA A 90 3.30 14.63 1.93
C ALA A 90 2.47 13.76 0.95
N MET A 91 1.26 13.35 1.34
CA MET A 91 0.36 12.61 0.44
C MET A 91 -0.11 13.49 -0.74
N ALA A 92 -0.41 14.76 -0.50
CA ALA A 92 -0.79 15.67 -1.57
C ALA A 92 0.38 15.95 -2.53
N GLU A 93 1.61 16.08 -2.02
CA GLU A 93 2.83 16.20 -2.83
C GLU A 93 3.11 14.94 -3.65
N ALA A 94 2.88 13.76 -3.07
CA ALA A 94 2.94 12.49 -3.77
C ALA A 94 1.97 12.45 -4.96
N GLU A 95 0.71 12.83 -4.78
CA GLU A 95 -0.26 12.91 -5.89
C GLU A 95 0.12 13.93 -6.98
N LEU A 96 0.92 14.94 -6.63
CA LEU A 96 1.48 15.91 -7.59
C LEU A 96 2.77 15.42 -8.27
N GLY A 97 3.28 14.24 -7.91
CA GLY A 97 4.56 13.71 -8.38
C GLY A 97 5.78 14.39 -7.76
N ALA A 98 5.61 15.17 -6.70
CA ALA A 98 6.70 15.83 -5.96
C ALA A 98 7.31 14.85 -4.94
N TRP A 99 7.85 13.74 -5.44
CA TRP A 99 8.22 12.58 -4.62
C TRP A 99 9.33 12.86 -3.59
N ASP A 100 10.34 13.67 -3.95
CA ASP A 100 11.40 14.05 -3.01
C ASP A 100 10.88 14.92 -1.86
N ASP A 101 9.99 15.87 -2.15
CA ASP A 101 9.36 16.74 -1.14
C ASP A 101 8.45 15.90 -0.22
N ALA A 102 7.64 15.02 -0.81
CA ALA A 102 6.80 14.08 -0.07
C ALA A 102 7.65 13.20 0.87
N ALA A 103 8.76 12.64 0.39
CA ALA A 103 9.66 11.84 1.21
C ALA A 103 10.29 12.65 2.36
N ALA A 104 10.60 13.92 2.15
CA ALA A 104 11.12 14.82 3.18
C ALA A 104 10.05 15.13 4.25
N HIS A 105 8.81 15.42 3.84
CA HIS A 105 7.72 15.67 4.78
C HIS A 105 7.28 14.42 5.54
N PHE A 106 7.28 13.23 4.92
CA PHE A 106 7.08 11.99 5.66
C PHE A 106 8.19 11.75 6.69
N LEU A 107 9.45 12.06 6.38
CA LEU A 107 10.53 11.96 7.37
C LEU A 107 10.28 12.89 8.57
N ALA A 108 9.96 14.16 8.30
CA ALA A 108 9.65 15.12 9.36
C ALA A 108 8.45 14.68 10.22
N ALA A 109 7.41 14.12 9.61
CA ALA A 109 6.26 13.57 10.31
C ALA A 109 6.62 12.35 11.18
N ARG A 110 7.50 11.46 10.68
CA ARG A 110 8.01 10.30 11.42
C ARG A 110 8.85 10.73 12.62
N ASP A 111 9.74 11.70 12.43
CA ASP A 111 10.60 12.20 13.50
C ASP A 111 9.77 12.86 14.62
N LEU A 112 8.72 13.61 14.25
CA LEU A 112 7.78 14.18 15.22
C LEU A 112 6.96 13.13 15.98
N ALA A 113 6.74 11.94 15.40
CA ALA A 113 6.03 10.87 16.09
C ALA A 113 6.78 10.36 17.33
N GLY A 114 8.11 10.56 17.40
CA GLY A 114 8.89 10.34 18.62
C GLY A 114 8.73 8.92 19.18
N GLU A 115 8.15 8.79 20.37
CA GLU A 115 7.97 7.52 21.08
C GLU A 115 6.69 6.74 20.67
N MET A 116 6.10 7.03 19.51
CA MET A 116 4.95 6.30 18.95
C MET A 116 5.42 5.37 17.81
N PRO A 117 6.00 4.20 18.11
CA PRO A 117 6.60 3.32 17.10
C PRO A 117 5.59 2.87 16.03
N GLU A 118 4.31 2.72 16.39
CA GLU A 118 3.26 2.36 15.43
C GLU A 118 2.96 3.49 14.42
N TRP A 119 3.15 4.75 14.81
CA TRP A 119 3.09 5.89 13.88
C TRP A 119 4.36 5.98 13.05
N GLN A 120 5.54 5.78 13.68
CA GLN A 120 6.82 5.80 12.97
C GLN A 120 6.88 4.74 11.86
N ALA A 121 6.38 3.53 12.12
CA ALA A 121 6.29 2.46 11.15
C ALA A 121 5.44 2.85 9.93
N ARG A 122 4.18 3.29 10.16
CA ARG A 122 3.26 3.65 9.07
C ARG A 122 3.73 4.86 8.25
N ILE A 123 4.36 5.84 8.89
CA ILE A 123 4.88 7.02 8.19
C ILE A 123 6.18 6.67 7.45
N GLY A 124 7.04 5.86 8.07
CA GLY A 124 8.29 5.39 7.49
C GLY A 124 8.07 4.53 6.23
N SER A 125 7.04 3.69 6.21
CA SER A 125 6.70 2.91 5.01
C SER A 125 6.25 3.82 3.86
N GLN A 126 5.42 4.83 4.12
CA GLN A 126 5.00 5.81 3.11
C GLN A 126 6.19 6.62 2.57
N ARG A 127 7.15 6.97 3.43
CA ARG A 127 8.43 7.55 2.98
C ARG A 127 9.19 6.61 2.05
N GLY A 128 9.23 5.31 2.36
CA GLY A 128 9.85 4.29 1.52
C GLY A 128 9.25 4.26 0.12
N HIS A 129 7.91 4.28 0.02
CA HIS A 129 7.19 4.36 -1.24
C HIS A 129 7.53 5.63 -2.02
N ALA A 130 7.48 6.82 -1.38
CA ALA A 130 7.83 8.08 -2.05
C ALA A 130 9.28 8.09 -2.56
N LEU A 131 10.23 7.54 -1.80
CA LEU A 131 11.62 7.41 -2.26
C LEU A 131 11.77 6.46 -3.44
N ALA A 132 10.97 5.38 -3.48
CA ALA A 132 10.99 4.45 -4.59
C ALA A 132 10.49 5.11 -5.89
N GLU A 133 9.39 5.86 -5.81
CA GLU A 133 8.85 6.64 -6.94
C GLU A 133 9.81 7.75 -7.40
N ALA A 134 10.60 8.32 -6.48
CA ALA A 134 11.70 9.23 -6.81
C ALA A 134 12.91 8.53 -7.47
N GLY A 135 12.89 7.21 -7.65
CA GLY A 135 14.01 6.42 -8.19
C GLY A 135 15.15 6.19 -7.18
N ARG A 136 14.95 6.53 -5.91
CA ARG A 136 15.97 6.45 -4.85
C ARG A 136 15.92 5.11 -4.12
N ILE A 137 16.04 4.02 -4.87
CA ILE A 137 15.78 2.65 -4.40
C ILE A 137 16.61 2.26 -3.16
N ARG A 138 17.88 2.68 -3.08
CA ARG A 138 18.71 2.43 -1.88
C ARG A 138 18.18 3.13 -0.63
N ASP A 139 17.72 4.37 -0.78
CA ASP A 139 17.17 5.15 0.33
C ASP A 139 15.79 4.61 0.74
N ALA A 140 14.99 4.17 -0.24
CA ALA A 140 13.72 3.49 -0.02
C ALA A 140 13.90 2.22 0.81
N ARG A 141 14.86 1.36 0.46
CA ARG A 141 15.21 0.16 1.25
C ARG A 141 15.49 0.51 2.71
N SER A 142 16.37 1.48 2.95
CA SER A 142 16.69 1.90 4.33
C SER A 142 15.48 2.48 5.07
N ALA A 143 14.56 3.14 4.36
CA ALA A 143 13.31 3.63 4.96
C ALA A 143 12.39 2.47 5.37
N PHE A 144 12.24 1.46 4.51
CA PHE A 144 11.43 0.27 4.82
C PHE A 144 12.03 -0.56 5.97
N GLU A 145 13.35 -0.78 5.98
CA GLU A 145 14.03 -1.50 7.07
C GLU A 145 13.79 -0.81 8.43
N ALA A 146 13.88 0.53 8.46
CA ALA A 146 13.57 1.30 9.65
C ALA A 146 12.10 1.18 10.06
N ALA A 147 11.17 1.25 9.10
CA ALA A 147 9.75 1.10 9.36
C ALA A 147 9.36 -0.31 9.85
N ILE A 148 10.03 -1.35 9.36
CA ILE A 148 9.90 -2.73 9.84
C ILE A 148 10.36 -2.83 11.30
N ALA A 149 11.51 -2.24 11.62
CA ALA A 149 12.01 -2.21 13.01
C ALA A 149 11.04 -1.47 13.95
N ASP A 150 10.49 -0.33 13.50
CA ASP A 150 9.49 0.44 14.25
C ASP A 150 8.21 -0.41 14.48
N ALA A 151 7.73 -1.15 13.48
CA ALA A 151 6.57 -2.03 13.61
C ALA A 151 6.84 -3.19 14.60
N MET A 152 8.03 -3.79 14.54
CA MET A 152 8.44 -4.83 15.47
C MET A 152 8.56 -4.30 16.90
N LEU A 153 9.05 -3.07 17.08
CA LEU A 153 9.11 -2.39 18.39
C LEU A 153 7.71 -2.14 18.96
N ALA A 154 6.74 -1.82 18.10
CA ALA A 154 5.33 -1.71 18.47
C ALA A 154 4.65 -3.07 18.76
N GLY A 155 5.35 -4.20 18.56
CA GLY A 155 4.79 -5.55 18.69
C GLY A 155 3.83 -5.93 17.56
N ASP A 156 3.85 -5.22 16.44
CA ASP A 156 2.97 -5.43 15.29
C ASP A 156 3.69 -6.16 14.15
N ALA A 157 3.82 -7.48 14.32
CA ALA A 157 4.44 -8.35 13.33
C ALA A 157 3.67 -8.42 11.99
N ILE A 158 2.36 -8.13 12.00
CA ILE A 158 1.55 -8.12 10.78
C ILE A 158 1.94 -6.92 9.93
N THR A 159 1.97 -5.72 10.51
CA THR A 159 2.43 -4.52 9.82
C THR A 159 3.88 -4.67 9.36
N ALA A 160 4.77 -5.23 10.20
CA ALA A 160 6.15 -5.50 9.80
C ALA A 160 6.24 -6.39 8.55
N GLY A 161 5.44 -7.47 8.49
CA GLY A 161 5.38 -8.36 7.34
C GLY A 161 4.82 -7.69 6.07
N GLN A 162 3.83 -6.81 6.21
CA GLN A 162 3.28 -6.03 5.09
C GLN A 162 4.32 -5.06 4.53
N ILE A 163 5.04 -4.34 5.39
CA ILE A 163 6.10 -3.41 4.97
C ILE A 163 7.23 -4.17 4.26
N ALA A 164 7.60 -5.35 4.76
CA ALA A 164 8.61 -6.20 4.10
C ALA A 164 8.15 -6.69 2.71
N ALA A 165 6.86 -6.97 2.53
CA ALA A 165 6.30 -7.33 1.24
C ALA A 165 6.36 -6.16 0.24
N ASP A 166 5.97 -4.96 0.68
CA ASP A 166 6.06 -3.73 -0.13
C ASP A 166 7.50 -3.47 -0.58
N GLN A 167 8.47 -3.56 0.34
CA GLN A 167 9.89 -3.45 0.04
C GLN A 167 10.31 -4.45 -1.04
N SER A 168 9.90 -5.71 -0.91
CA SER A 168 10.26 -6.78 -1.86
C SER A 168 9.72 -6.49 -3.25
N ILE A 169 8.48 -5.98 -3.36
CA ILE A 169 7.87 -5.61 -4.64
C ILE A 169 8.71 -4.52 -5.33
N ILE A 170 9.07 -3.47 -4.60
CA ILE A 170 9.87 -2.35 -5.13
C ILE A 170 11.26 -2.82 -5.58
N GLU A 171 11.90 -3.70 -4.82
CA GLU A 171 13.24 -4.21 -5.17
C GLU A 171 13.23 -5.07 -6.42
N VAL A 172 12.19 -5.90 -6.61
CA VAL A 172 12.00 -6.68 -7.84
C VAL A 172 11.77 -5.75 -9.03
N SER A 173 10.85 -4.79 -8.91
CA SER A 173 10.57 -3.83 -9.98
C SER A 173 11.81 -3.01 -10.36
N ALA A 174 12.64 -2.62 -9.39
CA ALA A 174 13.89 -1.92 -9.65
C ALA A 174 14.93 -2.81 -10.38
N GLY A 175 14.95 -4.12 -10.08
CA GLY A 175 15.78 -5.09 -10.79
C GLY A 175 15.37 -5.26 -12.25
N ASP A 176 14.07 -5.29 -12.53
CA ASP A 176 13.53 -5.38 -13.90
C ASP A 176 13.86 -4.14 -14.73
N MET A 177 13.96 -2.96 -14.11
CA MET A 177 14.34 -1.71 -14.79
C MET A 177 15.83 -1.62 -15.14
N ALA A 178 16.67 -2.49 -14.56
CA ALA A 178 18.11 -2.51 -14.78
C ALA A 178 18.56 -3.58 -15.82
N ALA A 179 17.65 -4.44 -16.29
CA ALA A 179 17.89 -5.52 -17.24
C ALA A 179 17.60 -5.12 -18.69
#